data_AF-A0A9E5U5X6-F1
#
_entry.id   AF-A0A9E5U5X6-F1
#
_cell.length_a   1.000
_cell.length_b   1.000
_cell.length_c   1.000
_cell.angle_alpha   90.00
_cell.angle_beta   90.00
_cell.angle_gamma   90.00
#
_symmetry.space_group_name_H-M   'P 1'
#
loop_
_entity.id
_entity.type
_entity.pdbx_description
1 polymer ?
#
loop_
_entity_poly.entity_id
_entity_poly.type
_entity_poly.pdbx_seq_one_letter_code
_entity_poly.pdbx_strand_id
1 'polypeptide(L)'
;MLVLAGCNGYGHRQFQTGPPVDDWFDVEVDDFGQLWHSEQQSAALDRIKASIAETNTIVVAFAHGWHHNAHTDNQNRTEFKKAVEQVRATLAAPAYIAAREGLGAGKSVRVIGIYLGWRGRSLPGLLDYATFWGRKAAAERVGQGAVREFVLRLNEIYKEANAKDSPRFMGLVFLGHSFGGQVLHRATASVFEDDLVRRDQTIARVMALGAGQERRLAEIPPVSSVGDLVILINPALEAMQFNRIHDLYRQRSYPLTQTPVLTVFSGEADTARQRLFPIGRWFSSLLRPPFRDQRQRDEWLLALGEAEHQRTHTLELNADATPIEWDPQRYCEQVVPMDFTNPRTNVGGALLAPDPRAPHIPYSPVLVAYSGQEIIGAHSGIWEPSFRNFLVDYVALIEGKRLCLRAIAIRALTQRLPNR
;
A
#
# COMPACT_ATOMS: atom_id res chain seq x y z
N MET A 1 24.33 39.91 -12.32
CA MET A 1 25.02 39.21 -11.21
C MET A 1 24.75 39.98 -9.92
N LEU A 2 23.59 39.77 -9.30
CA LEU A 2 23.27 40.34 -7.99
C LEU A 2 22.62 39.24 -7.14
N VAL A 3 23.32 38.92 -6.05
CA VAL A 3 22.84 38.28 -4.81
C VAL A 3 22.18 36.90 -4.94
N LEU A 4 23.00 35.87 -5.20
CA LEU A 4 22.72 34.45 -4.89
C LEU A 4 23.50 33.99 -3.64
N ALA A 5 23.70 34.88 -2.66
CA ALA A 5 24.46 34.57 -1.44
C ALA A 5 23.56 34.28 -0.21
N GLY A 6 22.27 34.00 -0.41
CA GLY A 6 21.31 33.73 0.67
C GLY A 6 20.65 32.34 0.63
N CYS A 7 20.97 31.48 -0.34
CA CYS A 7 20.25 30.22 -0.55
C CYS A 7 20.85 28.98 0.15
N ASN A 8 21.91 29.14 0.95
CA ASN A 8 22.59 28.00 1.57
C ASN A 8 21.79 27.30 2.69
N GLY A 9 20.71 27.91 3.19
CA GLY A 9 19.82 27.32 4.20
C GLY A 9 18.51 26.76 3.66
N TYR A 10 18.21 26.92 2.37
CA TYR A 10 16.86 26.66 1.83
C TYR A 10 16.79 25.51 0.82
N GLY A 11 17.94 25.00 0.36
CA GLY A 11 18.01 23.90 -0.61
C GLY A 11 17.85 22.49 -0.01
N HIS A 12 18.16 22.32 1.28
CA HIS A 12 18.16 21.04 1.98
C HIS A 12 17.56 21.22 3.38
N ARG A 13 16.30 20.83 3.59
CA ARG A 13 15.86 20.59 4.97
C ARG A 13 16.67 19.42 5.52
N GLN A 14 17.16 19.55 6.74
CA GLN A 14 18.06 18.57 7.35
C GLN A 14 17.37 17.21 7.45
N PHE A 15 18.14 16.21 7.08
CA PHE A 15 17.92 14.79 7.36
C PHE A 15 18.17 14.54 8.84
N GLN A 16 17.51 13.53 9.41
CA GLN A 16 17.62 13.26 10.84
C GLN A 16 18.98 12.70 11.19
N THR A 17 19.70 13.48 12.00
CA THR A 17 20.91 13.04 12.69
C THR A 17 20.53 12.66 14.11
N GLY A 18 19.95 11.48 14.28
CA GLY A 18 19.59 10.96 15.60
C GLY A 18 19.50 9.43 15.57
N PRO A 19 19.81 8.75 16.68
CA PRO A 19 19.62 7.32 16.76
C PRO A 19 18.13 6.97 16.60
N PRO A 20 17.79 5.80 16.07
CA PRO A 20 16.41 5.31 16.06
C PRO A 20 15.81 5.39 17.47
N VAL A 21 14.54 5.77 17.55
CA VAL A 21 13.78 5.76 18.81
C VAL A 21 12.91 4.51 18.77
N ASP A 22 12.84 3.75 19.88
CA ASP A 22 12.27 2.40 19.92
C ASP A 22 11.03 2.15 19.02
N ASP A 23 11.14 1.11 18.19
CA ASP A 23 10.18 0.66 17.17
C ASP A 23 9.71 1.73 16.17
N TRP A 24 10.50 2.80 15.99
CA TRP A 24 10.31 3.85 15.00
C TRP A 24 11.60 4.14 14.23
N PHE A 25 11.51 4.13 12.90
CA PHE A 25 12.65 4.33 12.01
C PHE A 25 12.36 5.39 10.94
N ASP A 26 13.32 6.26 10.71
CA ASP A 26 13.36 7.15 9.55
C ASP A 26 14.41 6.58 8.59
N VAL A 27 14.01 6.27 7.35
CA VAL A 27 14.93 5.80 6.30
C VAL A 27 14.92 6.82 5.19
N GLU A 28 16.06 7.46 4.99
CA GLU A 28 16.15 8.68 4.20
C GLU A 28 16.91 8.48 2.89
N VAL A 29 16.41 9.08 1.82
CA VAL A 29 16.93 8.94 0.45
C VAL A 29 17.12 10.32 -0.18
N ASP A 30 18.24 10.48 -0.88
CA ASP A 30 18.57 11.70 -1.61
C ASP A 30 17.87 11.80 -2.97
N ASP A 31 18.05 12.93 -3.65
CA ASP A 31 17.46 13.21 -4.96
C ASP A 31 17.98 12.33 -6.11
N PHE A 32 19.10 11.64 -5.89
CA PHE A 32 19.76 10.73 -6.81
C PHE A 32 19.36 9.27 -6.57
N GLY A 33 18.50 9.03 -5.58
CA GLY A 33 18.02 7.70 -5.22
C GLY A 33 19.02 6.90 -4.41
N GLN A 34 19.93 7.55 -3.67
CA GLN A 34 20.88 6.90 -2.75
C GLN A 34 20.43 7.08 -1.31
N LEU A 35 20.76 6.10 -0.45
CA LEU A 35 20.54 6.24 0.99
C LEU A 35 21.34 7.45 1.51
N TRP A 36 20.69 8.30 2.29
CA TRP A 36 21.37 9.42 2.95
C TRP A 36 22.30 8.90 4.06
N HIS A 37 21.78 7.98 4.89
CA HIS A 37 22.55 7.22 5.89
C HIS A 37 22.19 5.73 5.80
N SER A 38 23.15 4.90 5.39
CA SER A 38 22.92 3.45 5.22
C SER A 38 22.63 2.73 6.55
N GLU A 39 23.05 3.33 7.65
CA GLU A 39 22.86 2.87 9.03
C GLU A 39 21.39 2.92 9.43
N GLN A 40 20.62 3.90 8.94
CA GLN A 40 19.18 3.98 9.19
C GLN A 40 18.45 2.76 8.63
N GLN A 41 18.77 2.41 7.38
CA GLN A 41 18.21 1.23 6.72
C GLN A 41 18.62 -0.05 7.47
N SER A 42 19.90 -0.18 7.78
CA SER A 42 20.45 -1.35 8.45
C SER A 42 19.83 -1.55 9.84
N ALA A 43 19.72 -0.48 10.63
CA ALA A 43 19.09 -0.51 11.95
C ALA A 43 17.61 -0.93 11.88
N ALA A 44 16.86 -0.44 10.88
CA ALA A 44 15.47 -0.86 10.68
C ALA A 44 15.37 -2.36 10.35
N LEU A 45 16.18 -2.85 9.41
CA LEU A 45 16.19 -4.27 9.01
C LEU A 45 16.60 -5.16 10.18
N ASP A 46 17.63 -4.79 10.93
CA ASP A 46 18.14 -5.58 12.06
C ASP A 46 17.13 -5.63 13.21
N ARG A 47 16.47 -4.50 13.50
CA ARG A 47 15.40 -4.46 14.50
C ARG A 47 14.24 -5.37 14.12
N ILE A 48 13.84 -5.36 12.85
CA ILE A 48 12.74 -6.20 12.35
C ILE A 48 13.12 -7.68 12.46
N LYS A 49 14.32 -8.06 12.04
CA LYS A 49 14.83 -9.43 12.18
C LYS A 49 14.86 -9.89 13.65
N ALA A 50 15.34 -9.04 14.56
CA ALA A 50 15.30 -9.33 15.99
C ALA A 50 13.85 -9.48 16.49
N SER A 51 12.95 -8.62 16.03
CA SER A 51 11.54 -8.66 16.45
C SER A 51 10.83 -9.95 16.00
N ILE A 52 10.99 -10.38 14.75
CA ILE A 52 10.35 -11.61 14.24
C ILE A 52 10.91 -12.88 14.90
N ALA A 53 12.13 -12.83 15.45
CA ALA A 53 12.70 -13.91 16.24
C ALA A 53 12.08 -14.00 17.66
N GLU A 54 11.48 -12.91 18.15
CA GLU A 54 10.90 -12.81 19.49
C GLU A 54 9.37 -12.95 19.50
N THR A 55 8.68 -12.24 18.60
CA THR A 55 7.22 -12.05 18.61
C THR A 55 6.68 -11.80 17.21
N ASN A 56 5.36 -11.88 17.03
CA ASN A 56 4.74 -11.47 15.78
C ASN A 56 5.02 -9.98 15.56
N THR A 57 5.28 -9.60 14.33
CA THR A 57 5.71 -8.24 14.02
C THR A 57 4.85 -7.68 12.90
N ILE A 58 4.37 -6.46 13.03
CA ILE A 58 3.72 -5.71 11.95
C ILE A 58 4.60 -4.53 11.62
N VAL A 59 4.98 -4.42 10.37
CA VAL A 59 5.75 -3.31 9.83
C VAL A 59 4.84 -2.46 8.97
N VAL A 60 4.74 -1.18 9.31
CA VAL A 60 4.02 -0.18 8.52
C VAL A 60 5.03 0.83 8.00
N ALA A 61 5.15 0.94 6.68
CA ALA A 61 6.08 1.87 6.04
C ALA A 61 5.33 2.93 5.23
N PHE A 62 5.67 4.21 5.42
CA PHE A 62 5.00 5.33 4.76
C PHE A 62 5.98 6.18 3.95
N ALA A 63 5.72 6.33 2.64
CA ALA A 63 6.41 7.26 1.76
C ALA A 63 5.59 8.53 1.57
N HIS A 64 6.17 9.66 1.94
CA HIS A 64 5.50 10.96 1.85
C HIS A 64 5.55 11.56 0.43
N GLY A 65 4.65 12.51 0.17
CA GLY A 65 4.54 13.23 -1.10
C GLY A 65 5.33 14.53 -1.22
N TRP A 66 4.96 15.32 -2.23
CA TRP A 66 5.41 16.69 -2.47
C TRP A 66 5.08 17.60 -1.27
N HIS A 67 5.78 18.72 -1.10
CA HIS A 67 5.69 19.62 0.06
C HIS A 67 6.18 19.05 1.41
N HIS A 68 6.60 17.78 1.46
CA HIS A 68 7.14 17.14 2.66
C HIS A 68 8.62 16.78 2.52
N ASN A 69 9.26 16.46 3.65
CA ASN A 69 10.68 16.11 3.75
C ASN A 69 10.91 15.23 4.99
N ALA A 70 12.18 14.87 5.20
CA ALA A 70 12.63 14.02 6.30
C ALA A 70 12.78 14.73 7.67
N HIS A 71 12.52 16.04 7.73
CA HIS A 71 12.75 16.81 8.94
C HIS A 71 11.85 16.35 10.11
N THR A 72 12.34 16.48 11.34
CA THR A 72 11.69 15.98 12.57
C THR A 72 10.30 16.60 12.82
N ASP A 73 10.14 17.88 12.48
CA ASP A 73 8.89 18.64 12.61
C ASP A 73 7.89 18.43 11.46
N ASN A 74 8.19 17.51 10.52
CA ASN A 74 7.33 17.32 9.36
C ASN A 74 5.95 16.83 9.78
N GLN A 75 4.90 17.49 9.27
CA GLN A 75 3.51 17.15 9.57
C GLN A 75 3.16 15.71 9.18
N ASN A 76 3.56 15.24 7.99
CA ASN A 76 3.27 13.88 7.56
C ASN A 76 3.98 12.84 8.44
N ARG A 77 5.20 13.13 8.87
CA ARG A 77 5.92 12.28 9.82
C ARG A 77 5.18 12.19 11.16
N THR A 78 4.71 13.35 11.65
CA THR A 78 3.97 13.46 12.92
C THR A 78 2.63 12.73 12.86
N GLU A 79 1.84 12.95 11.80
CA GLU A 79 0.55 12.28 11.63
C GLU A 79 0.70 10.78 11.36
N PHE A 80 1.73 10.37 10.61
CA PHE A 80 2.06 8.96 10.45
C PHE A 80 2.41 8.28 11.78
N LYS A 81 3.19 8.96 12.64
CA LYS A 81 3.51 8.45 13.98
C LYS A 81 2.24 8.21 14.82
N LYS A 82 1.31 9.16 14.82
CA LYS A 82 0.00 9.01 15.47
C LYS A 82 -0.80 7.83 14.90
N ALA A 83 -0.77 7.63 13.58
CA ALA A 83 -1.44 6.48 12.96
C ALA A 83 -0.83 5.14 13.41
N VAL A 84 0.50 5.04 13.51
CA VAL A 84 1.18 3.84 14.04
C VAL A 84 0.82 3.61 15.51
N GLU A 85 0.74 4.67 16.32
CA GLU A 85 0.31 4.60 17.72
C GLU A 85 -1.15 4.15 17.85
N GLN A 86 -2.05 4.61 16.97
CA GLN A 86 -3.42 4.12 16.91
C GLN A 86 -3.46 2.63 16.56
N VAL A 87 -2.68 2.16 15.58
CA VAL A 87 -2.59 0.74 15.24
C VAL A 87 -2.10 -0.09 16.44
N ARG A 88 -1.09 0.40 17.18
CA ARG A 88 -0.61 -0.24 18.42
C ARG A 88 -1.73 -0.36 19.46
N ALA A 89 -2.47 0.72 19.70
CA ALA A 89 -3.57 0.74 20.66
C ALA A 89 -4.70 -0.22 20.25
N THR A 90 -5.10 -0.21 18.98
CA THR A 90 -6.13 -1.12 18.45
C THR A 90 -5.71 -2.58 18.63
N LEU A 91 -4.48 -2.94 18.26
CA LEU A 91 -4.01 -4.32 18.35
C LEU A 91 -3.78 -4.80 19.80
N ALA A 92 -3.60 -3.89 20.74
CA ALA A 92 -3.51 -4.17 22.18
C ALA A 92 -4.88 -4.30 22.86
N ALA A 93 -5.99 -3.98 22.19
CA ALA A 93 -7.31 -4.11 22.78
C ALA A 93 -7.68 -5.59 23.03
N PRO A 94 -8.45 -5.91 24.11
CA PRO A 94 -8.76 -7.28 24.51
C PRO A 94 -9.37 -8.15 23.40
N ALA A 95 -10.25 -7.56 22.56
CA ALA A 95 -10.89 -8.29 21.46
C ALA A 95 -9.86 -8.81 20.44
N TYR A 96 -8.88 -7.99 20.07
CA TYR A 96 -7.83 -8.38 19.13
C TYR A 96 -6.83 -9.37 19.74
N ILE A 97 -6.54 -9.25 21.05
CA ILE A 97 -5.74 -10.24 21.78
C ILE A 97 -6.45 -11.59 21.78
N ALA A 98 -7.72 -11.62 22.22
CA ALA A 98 -8.51 -12.84 22.30
C ALA A 98 -8.68 -13.51 20.93
N ALA A 99 -8.90 -12.72 19.87
CA ALA A 99 -8.94 -13.23 18.50
C ALA A 99 -7.63 -13.93 18.12
N ARG A 100 -6.46 -13.29 18.32
CA ARG A 100 -5.16 -13.90 18.02
C ARG A 100 -4.89 -15.16 18.85
N GLU A 101 -5.28 -15.17 20.12
CA GLU A 101 -5.18 -16.35 20.97
C GLU A 101 -6.03 -17.51 20.46
N GLY A 102 -7.28 -17.25 20.06
CA GLY A 102 -8.17 -18.25 19.47
C GLY A 102 -7.62 -18.86 18.17
N LEU A 103 -6.79 -18.10 17.44
CA LEU A 103 -6.09 -18.56 16.24
C LEU A 103 -4.78 -19.31 16.51
N GLY A 104 -4.33 -19.37 17.77
CA GLY A 104 -3.01 -19.90 18.12
C GLY A 104 -1.85 -19.04 17.62
N ALA A 105 -2.11 -17.77 17.26
CA ALA A 105 -1.10 -16.85 16.75
C ALA A 105 -0.30 -16.15 17.86
N GLY A 106 -0.59 -16.44 19.14
CA GLY A 106 0.06 -15.81 20.29
C GLY A 106 -0.54 -14.46 20.70
N LYS A 107 -0.19 -13.98 21.90
CA LYS A 107 -0.81 -12.78 22.50
C LYS A 107 -0.19 -11.47 22.00
N SER A 108 1.13 -11.47 21.85
CA SER A 108 1.92 -10.28 21.55
C SER A 108 2.08 -10.06 20.05
N VAL A 109 1.98 -8.79 19.67
CA VAL A 109 2.36 -8.29 18.36
C VAL A 109 3.10 -6.98 18.57
N ARG A 110 4.26 -6.84 17.92
CA ARG A 110 5.04 -5.61 17.92
C ARG A 110 4.77 -4.84 16.64
N VAL A 111 4.50 -3.55 16.74
CA VAL A 111 4.26 -2.69 15.57
C VAL A 111 5.46 -1.77 15.37
N ILE A 112 6.11 -1.87 14.22
CA ILE A 112 7.26 -1.06 13.83
C ILE A 112 6.81 -0.07 12.74
N GLY A 113 7.04 1.21 12.97
CA GLY A 113 6.77 2.27 11.99
C GLY A 113 8.05 2.67 11.24
N ILE A 114 7.97 2.78 9.91
CA ILE A 114 9.07 3.26 9.07
C ILE A 114 8.62 4.45 8.23
N TYR A 115 9.22 5.61 8.45
CA TYR A 115 9.00 6.79 7.63
C TYR A 115 10.07 6.85 6.53
N LEU A 116 9.63 6.78 5.27
CA LEU A 116 10.49 6.90 4.09
C LEU A 116 10.60 8.38 3.69
N GLY A 117 11.71 8.99 4.11
CA GLY A 117 12.00 10.41 3.91
C GLY A 117 12.76 10.66 2.62
N TRP A 118 12.33 11.63 1.82
CA TRP A 118 13.09 12.15 0.68
C TRP A 118 12.82 13.65 0.53
N ARG A 119 13.53 14.33 -0.36
CA ARG A 119 13.36 15.78 -0.53
C ARG A 119 12.17 16.12 -1.44
N GLY A 120 10.96 15.95 -0.89
CA GLY A 120 9.71 16.30 -1.58
C GLY A 120 9.55 17.81 -1.75
N ARG A 121 9.75 18.60 -0.69
CA ARG A 121 9.76 20.07 -0.73
C ARG A 121 11.12 20.62 -1.16
N SER A 122 11.16 21.55 -2.09
CA SER A 122 12.42 22.14 -2.58
C SER A 122 12.49 23.67 -2.54
N LEU A 123 11.35 24.37 -2.56
CA LEU A 123 11.32 25.83 -2.41
C LEU A 123 10.28 26.25 -1.34
N PRO A 124 10.46 27.40 -0.68
CA PRO A 124 9.49 27.91 0.29
C PRO A 124 8.27 28.55 -0.40
N GLY A 125 7.16 28.64 0.33
CA GLY A 125 5.96 29.35 -0.11
C GLY A 125 5.41 28.89 -1.46
N LEU A 126 4.89 29.84 -2.25
CA LEU A 126 4.29 29.57 -3.55
C LEU A 126 5.31 29.12 -4.62
N LEU A 127 6.60 29.38 -4.41
CA LEU A 127 7.65 28.93 -5.34
C LEU A 127 7.80 27.40 -5.35
N ASP A 128 7.35 26.72 -4.31
CA ASP A 128 7.36 25.25 -4.26
C ASP A 128 6.57 24.67 -5.43
N TYR A 129 5.50 25.33 -5.89
CA TYR A 129 4.70 24.88 -7.02
C TYR A 129 5.47 24.81 -8.34
N ALA A 130 6.49 25.64 -8.53
CA ALA A 130 7.38 25.59 -9.70
C ALA A 130 8.27 24.35 -9.73
N THR A 131 8.39 23.63 -8.61
CA THR A 131 9.26 22.45 -8.48
C THR A 131 8.59 21.15 -8.89
N PHE A 132 7.29 21.16 -9.22
CA PHE A 132 6.48 19.97 -9.43
C PHE A 132 7.15 18.93 -10.34
N TRP A 133 7.64 19.31 -11.52
CA TRP A 133 8.27 18.38 -12.47
C TRP A 133 9.61 17.85 -11.99
N GLY A 134 10.43 18.72 -11.39
CA GLY A 134 11.70 18.32 -10.80
C GLY A 134 11.50 17.31 -9.65
N ARG A 135 10.47 17.52 -8.83
CA ARG A 135 10.10 16.63 -7.74
C ARG A 135 9.46 15.33 -8.23
N LYS A 136 8.64 15.38 -9.29
CA LYS A 136 8.11 14.19 -9.97
C LYS A 136 9.22 13.28 -10.50
N ALA A 137 10.22 13.87 -11.16
CA ALA A 137 11.37 13.12 -11.67
C ALA A 137 12.27 12.60 -10.54
N ALA A 138 12.39 13.34 -9.44
CA ALA A 138 13.10 12.87 -8.25
C ALA A 138 12.39 11.69 -7.59
N ALA A 139 11.06 11.73 -7.44
CA ALA A 139 10.26 10.61 -6.93
C ALA A 139 10.47 9.32 -7.74
N GLU A 140 10.61 9.44 -9.06
CA GLU A 140 10.96 8.32 -9.93
C GLU A 140 12.35 7.73 -9.64
N ARG A 141 13.37 8.57 -9.49
CA ARG A 141 14.73 8.12 -9.15
C ARG A 141 14.80 7.51 -7.77
N VAL A 142 14.19 8.15 -6.78
CA VAL A 142 14.08 7.66 -5.39
C VAL A 142 13.42 6.29 -5.36
N GLY A 143 12.28 6.13 -6.05
CA GLY A 143 11.56 4.86 -6.13
C GLY A 143 12.29 3.76 -6.91
N GLN A 144 13.18 4.10 -7.84
CA GLN A 144 14.00 3.12 -8.58
C GLN A 144 15.31 2.75 -7.87
N GLY A 145 15.84 3.65 -7.04
CA GLY A 145 17.09 3.46 -6.31
C GLY A 145 16.89 2.78 -4.94
N ALA A 146 17.44 3.40 -3.90
CA ALA A 146 17.52 2.86 -2.54
C ALA A 146 16.17 2.45 -1.92
N VAL A 147 15.06 3.13 -2.27
CA VAL A 147 13.74 2.72 -1.78
C VAL A 147 13.35 1.35 -2.34
N ARG A 148 13.60 1.09 -3.62
CA ARG A 148 13.36 -0.23 -4.22
C ARG A 148 14.19 -1.30 -3.52
N GLU A 149 15.47 -1.05 -3.32
CA GLU A 149 16.34 -1.98 -2.60
C GLU A 149 15.79 -2.29 -1.20
N PHE A 150 15.42 -1.25 -0.44
CA PHE A 150 14.90 -1.41 0.91
C PHE A 150 13.59 -2.20 0.95
N VAL A 151 12.65 -1.88 0.05
CA VAL A 151 11.37 -2.57 -0.12
C VAL A 151 11.59 -4.06 -0.44
N LEU A 152 12.55 -4.38 -1.31
CA LEU A 152 12.89 -5.77 -1.64
C LEU A 152 13.52 -6.50 -0.47
N ARG A 153 14.42 -5.87 0.30
CA ARG A 153 15.00 -6.46 1.52
C ARG A 153 13.94 -6.75 2.58
N LEU A 154 13.00 -5.82 2.79
CA LEU A 154 11.85 -6.04 3.68
C LEU A 154 10.98 -7.19 3.18
N ASN A 155 10.79 -7.31 1.87
CA ASN A 155 10.00 -8.39 1.29
C ASN A 155 10.64 -9.77 1.49
N GLU A 156 11.97 -9.88 1.40
CA GLU A 156 12.67 -11.14 1.69
C GLU A 156 12.52 -11.53 3.16
N ILE A 157 12.70 -10.58 4.09
CA ILE A 157 12.45 -10.83 5.53
C ILE A 157 11.00 -11.25 5.76
N TYR A 158 10.04 -10.59 5.10
CA TYR A 158 8.62 -10.94 5.17
C TYR A 158 8.34 -12.38 4.69
N LYS A 159 8.93 -12.78 3.55
CA LYS A 159 8.78 -14.15 3.01
C LYS A 159 9.37 -15.19 3.94
N GLU A 160 10.56 -14.93 4.49
CA GLU A 160 11.22 -15.82 5.46
C GLU A 160 10.36 -15.96 6.73
N ALA A 161 9.90 -14.84 7.29
CA ALA A 161 9.07 -14.82 8.50
C ALA A 161 7.71 -15.52 8.31
N ASN A 162 7.19 -15.57 7.09
CA ASN A 162 5.92 -16.19 6.75
C ASN A 162 6.04 -17.54 6.03
N ALA A 163 7.22 -18.18 6.07
CA ALA A 163 7.39 -19.56 5.64
C ALA A 163 6.47 -20.51 6.44
N LYS A 164 6.10 -21.65 5.83
CA LYS A 164 5.07 -22.58 6.35
C LYS A 164 5.35 -23.11 7.76
N ASP A 165 6.61 -23.21 8.13
CA ASP A 165 7.12 -23.74 9.39
C ASP A 165 7.45 -22.65 10.43
N SER A 166 7.28 -21.38 10.08
CA SER A 166 7.55 -20.29 11.01
C SER A 166 6.51 -20.27 12.15
N PRO A 167 6.94 -20.15 13.42
CA PRO A 167 6.03 -20.08 14.57
C PRO A 167 5.35 -18.71 14.73
N ARG A 168 5.81 -17.70 13.97
CA ARG A 168 5.36 -16.31 14.07
C ARG A 168 5.03 -15.78 12.69
N PHE A 169 4.26 -14.70 12.64
CA PHE A 169 3.98 -14.01 11.38
C PHE A 169 4.61 -12.62 11.37
N MET A 170 4.85 -12.14 10.16
CA MET A 170 5.20 -10.75 9.91
C MET A 170 4.14 -10.12 9.01
N GLY A 171 3.47 -9.09 9.50
CA GLY A 171 2.66 -8.20 8.66
C GLY A 171 3.54 -7.12 8.02
N LEU A 172 3.34 -6.78 6.75
CA LEU A 172 4.10 -5.76 6.02
C LEU A 172 3.21 -4.93 5.10
N VAL A 173 2.94 -3.69 5.51
CA VAL A 173 2.07 -2.76 4.76
C VAL A 173 2.86 -1.52 4.35
N PHE A 174 2.76 -1.16 3.07
CA PHE A 174 3.34 0.07 2.53
C PHE A 174 2.24 1.07 2.17
N LEU A 175 2.43 2.33 2.54
CA LEU A 175 1.53 3.44 2.23
C LEU A 175 2.29 4.55 1.49
N GLY A 176 1.75 5.02 0.38
CA GLY A 176 2.38 6.06 -0.43
C GLY A 176 1.38 7.14 -0.80
N HIS A 177 1.61 8.36 -0.33
CA HIS A 177 0.75 9.50 -0.64
C HIS A 177 1.34 10.35 -1.76
N SER A 178 0.52 10.80 -2.72
CA SER A 178 0.94 11.75 -3.76
C SER A 178 2.20 11.26 -4.49
N PHE A 179 3.30 12.02 -4.54
CA PHE A 179 4.57 11.53 -5.09
C PHE A 179 5.19 10.36 -4.31
N GLY A 180 4.88 10.18 -3.04
CA GLY A 180 5.22 8.97 -2.29
C GLY A 180 4.50 7.73 -2.85
N GLY A 181 3.29 7.91 -3.40
CA GLY A 181 2.61 6.88 -4.17
C GLY A 181 3.35 6.52 -5.46
N GLN A 182 3.93 7.52 -6.14
CA GLN A 182 4.79 7.29 -7.30
C GLN A 182 6.11 6.58 -6.91
N VAL A 183 6.75 6.98 -5.79
CA VAL A 183 7.93 6.30 -5.23
C VAL A 183 7.63 4.82 -5.01
N LEU A 184 6.55 4.50 -4.29
CA LEU A 184 6.20 3.10 -4.02
C LEU A 184 5.79 2.34 -5.28
N HIS A 185 5.01 2.93 -6.17
CA HIS A 185 4.67 2.29 -7.43
C HIS A 185 5.93 1.93 -8.23
N ARG A 186 6.90 2.84 -8.31
CA ARG A 186 8.18 2.56 -8.98
C ARG A 186 9.00 1.49 -8.27
N ALA A 187 8.93 1.42 -6.94
CA ALA A 187 9.61 0.39 -6.17
C ALA A 187 8.98 -1.00 -6.33
N THR A 188 7.66 -1.10 -6.46
CA THR A 188 6.92 -2.38 -6.34
C THR A 188 6.32 -2.91 -7.64
N ALA A 189 6.04 -2.06 -8.64
CA ALA A 189 5.24 -2.45 -9.82
C ALA A 189 5.80 -3.67 -10.56
N SER A 190 7.11 -3.75 -10.80
CA SER A 190 7.68 -4.90 -11.52
C SER A 190 7.60 -6.21 -10.74
N VAL A 191 7.69 -6.18 -9.41
CA VAL A 191 7.50 -7.39 -8.58
C VAL A 191 6.07 -7.91 -8.75
N PHE A 192 5.11 -7.00 -8.76
CA PHE A 192 3.71 -7.34 -8.92
C PHE A 192 3.38 -7.83 -10.34
N GLU A 193 3.87 -7.13 -11.37
CA GLU A 193 3.73 -7.53 -12.77
C GLU A 193 4.34 -8.92 -13.02
N ASP A 194 5.52 -9.20 -12.45
CA ASP A 194 6.18 -10.50 -12.58
C ASP A 194 5.34 -11.62 -11.96
N ASP A 195 4.75 -11.43 -10.78
CA ASP A 195 3.87 -12.45 -10.18
C ASP A 195 2.58 -12.61 -11.00
N LEU A 196 1.97 -11.52 -11.45
CA LEU A 196 0.80 -11.54 -12.33
C LEU A 196 1.07 -12.36 -13.60
N VAL A 197 2.23 -12.20 -14.24
CA VAL A 197 2.63 -12.97 -15.43
C VAL A 197 2.93 -14.43 -15.09
N ARG A 198 3.64 -14.70 -13.98
CA ARG A 198 3.94 -16.08 -13.55
C ARG A 198 2.68 -16.88 -13.26
N ARG A 199 1.66 -16.26 -12.64
CA ARG A 199 0.38 -16.94 -12.37
C ARG A 199 -0.42 -17.24 -13.62
N ASP A 200 -0.34 -16.40 -14.64
CA ASP A 200 -1.00 -16.67 -15.92
C ASP A 200 -0.49 -17.96 -16.56
N GLN A 201 0.83 -18.19 -16.53
CA GLN A 201 1.43 -19.44 -16.99
C GLN A 201 0.97 -20.66 -16.18
N THR A 202 0.82 -20.52 -14.86
CA THR A 202 0.28 -21.58 -14.00
C THR A 202 -1.17 -21.90 -14.36
N ILE A 203 -2.00 -20.88 -14.59
CA ILE A 203 -3.40 -21.05 -14.99
C ILE A 203 -3.47 -21.77 -16.35
N ALA A 204 -2.70 -21.34 -17.34
CA ALA A 204 -2.66 -21.99 -18.64
C ALA A 204 -2.32 -23.49 -18.54
N ARG A 205 -1.37 -23.85 -17.67
CA ARG A 205 -1.02 -25.25 -17.39
C ARG A 205 -2.16 -26.01 -16.72
N VAL A 206 -2.78 -25.45 -15.68
CA VAL A 206 -3.90 -26.06 -14.95
C VAL A 206 -5.14 -26.23 -15.86
N MET A 207 -5.40 -25.28 -16.75
CA MET A 207 -6.49 -25.35 -17.71
C MET A 207 -6.24 -26.42 -18.79
N ALA A 208 -5.00 -26.54 -19.26
CA ALA A 208 -4.59 -27.55 -20.24
C ALA A 208 -4.73 -29.00 -19.73
N LEU A 209 -4.79 -29.23 -18.41
CA LEU A 209 -4.89 -30.57 -17.80
C LEU A 209 -6.32 -31.16 -17.77
N GLY A 210 -7.37 -30.41 -18.14
CA GLY A 210 -8.76 -30.93 -18.28
C GLY A 210 -9.54 -31.24 -16.97
N ALA A 211 -10.88 -31.08 -17.03
CA ALA A 211 -11.97 -31.25 -16.02
C ALA A 211 -11.91 -30.56 -14.62
N GLY A 212 -12.98 -29.81 -14.26
CA GLY A 212 -13.28 -29.32 -12.89
C GLY A 212 -12.91 -27.85 -12.58
N GLN A 213 -13.74 -26.88 -12.97
CA GLN A 213 -13.41 -25.44 -12.91
C GLN A 213 -13.31 -24.88 -11.47
N GLU A 214 -14.15 -25.31 -10.54
CA GLU A 214 -14.14 -24.83 -9.14
C GLU A 214 -12.98 -25.39 -8.30
N ARG A 215 -12.70 -26.70 -8.41
CA ARG A 215 -11.52 -27.31 -7.75
C ARG A 215 -10.22 -26.72 -8.29
N ARG A 216 -10.13 -26.42 -9.59
CA ARG A 216 -8.95 -25.80 -10.21
C ARG A 216 -8.74 -24.36 -9.77
N LEU A 217 -9.80 -23.57 -9.54
CA LEU A 217 -9.66 -22.22 -8.97
C LEU A 217 -9.03 -22.26 -7.56
N ALA A 218 -9.36 -23.27 -6.75
CA ALA A 218 -8.75 -23.46 -5.42
C ALA A 218 -7.28 -23.93 -5.47
N GLU A 219 -6.83 -24.49 -6.59
CA GLU A 219 -5.43 -24.89 -6.82
C GLU A 219 -4.56 -23.75 -7.35
N ILE A 220 -5.15 -22.70 -7.93
CA ILE A 220 -4.41 -21.51 -8.35
C ILE A 220 -3.96 -20.78 -7.09
N PRO A 221 -2.65 -20.66 -6.83
CA PRO A 221 -2.22 -19.92 -5.65
C PRO A 221 -2.60 -18.44 -5.81
N PRO A 222 -2.83 -17.70 -4.71
CA PRO A 222 -3.18 -16.29 -4.76
C PRO A 222 -2.00 -15.46 -5.25
N VAL A 223 -2.27 -14.47 -6.10
CA VAL A 223 -1.31 -13.45 -6.53
C VAL A 223 -0.73 -12.76 -5.29
N SER A 224 0.59 -12.65 -5.28
CA SER A 224 1.38 -12.01 -4.25
C SER A 224 2.09 -10.78 -4.79
N SER A 225 2.51 -9.90 -3.90
CA SER A 225 3.32 -8.72 -4.23
C SER A 225 4.43 -8.58 -3.20
N VAL A 226 4.87 -7.35 -2.96
CA VAL A 226 5.74 -7.02 -1.84
C VAL A 226 4.91 -6.93 -0.57
N GLY A 227 5.23 -7.77 0.42
CA GLY A 227 4.52 -7.83 1.68
C GLY A 227 3.05 -8.18 1.54
N ASP A 228 2.26 -7.66 2.46
CA ASP A 228 0.83 -7.92 2.54
C ASP A 228 0.03 -7.01 1.63
N LEU A 229 0.33 -5.71 1.65
CA LEU A 229 -0.47 -4.70 0.96
C LEU A 229 0.34 -3.44 0.66
N VAL A 230 0.21 -2.95 -0.57
CA VAL A 230 0.68 -1.64 -1.00
C VAL A 230 -0.54 -0.74 -1.22
N ILE A 231 -0.60 0.38 -0.49
CA ILE A 231 -1.69 1.35 -0.53
C ILE A 231 -1.17 2.65 -1.13
N LEU A 232 -1.76 3.06 -2.25
CA LEU A 232 -1.44 4.32 -2.92
C LEU A 232 -2.60 5.31 -2.69
N ILE A 233 -2.32 6.45 -2.08
CA ILE A 233 -3.35 7.42 -1.69
C ILE A 233 -3.13 8.71 -2.48
N ASN A 234 -4.15 9.16 -3.20
CA ASN A 234 -4.08 10.29 -4.12
C ASN A 234 -2.80 10.28 -4.97
N PRO A 235 -2.45 9.15 -5.62
CA PRO A 235 -1.08 8.98 -6.09
C PRO A 235 -0.83 9.85 -7.33
N ALA A 236 0.26 10.60 -7.28
CA ALA A 236 0.63 11.57 -8.29
C ALA A 236 1.51 10.95 -9.40
N LEU A 237 1.06 9.80 -9.94
CA LEU A 237 1.63 9.17 -11.13
C LEU A 237 0.61 9.12 -12.27
N GLU A 238 1.08 9.08 -13.51
CA GLU A 238 0.21 8.94 -14.69
C GLU A 238 -0.57 7.62 -14.65
N ALA A 239 -1.84 7.68 -15.05
CA ALA A 239 -2.68 6.51 -15.29
C ALA A 239 -2.00 5.51 -16.25
N MET A 240 -1.27 6.01 -17.25
CA MET A 240 -0.53 5.18 -18.20
C MET A 240 0.53 4.29 -17.55
N GLN A 241 1.16 4.72 -16.44
CA GLN A 241 2.14 3.89 -15.73
C GLN A 241 1.51 2.63 -15.13
N PHE A 242 0.20 2.66 -14.88
CA PHE A 242 -0.56 1.56 -14.30
C PHE A 242 -1.18 0.62 -15.34
N ASN A 243 -1.22 1.01 -16.62
CA ASN A 243 -1.91 0.27 -17.69
C ASN A 243 -1.57 -1.22 -17.73
N ARG A 244 -0.28 -1.55 -17.61
CA ARG A 244 0.15 -2.95 -17.70
C ARG A 244 -0.37 -3.79 -16.53
N ILE A 245 -0.32 -3.25 -15.31
CA ILE A 245 -0.99 -3.87 -14.17
C ILE A 245 -2.48 -3.98 -14.43
N HIS A 246 -3.12 -2.89 -14.88
CA HIS A 246 -4.55 -2.83 -15.15
C HIS A 246 -5.01 -3.91 -16.13
N ASP A 247 -4.29 -4.12 -17.22
CA ASP A 247 -4.62 -5.14 -18.21
C ASP A 247 -4.37 -6.55 -17.66
N LEU A 248 -3.22 -6.78 -17.00
CA LEU A 248 -2.84 -8.11 -16.50
C LEU A 248 -3.78 -8.64 -15.42
N TYR A 249 -4.20 -7.83 -14.45
CA TYR A 249 -5.05 -8.33 -13.36
C TYR A 249 -6.48 -8.63 -13.83
N ARG A 250 -6.96 -7.99 -14.91
CA ARG A 250 -8.34 -8.13 -15.40
C ARG A 250 -8.57 -9.35 -16.28
N GLN A 251 -7.51 -10.03 -16.70
CA GLN A 251 -7.57 -11.19 -17.59
C GLN A 251 -7.91 -12.51 -16.86
N ARG A 252 -8.31 -12.47 -15.59
CA ARG A 252 -8.46 -13.68 -14.76
C ARG A 252 -9.51 -13.55 -13.65
N SER A 253 -9.86 -14.69 -13.08
CA SER A 253 -10.59 -14.83 -11.82
C SER A 253 -9.64 -15.20 -10.68
N TYR A 254 -10.05 -14.92 -9.45
CA TYR A 254 -9.21 -15.09 -8.26
C TYR A 254 -9.82 -16.08 -7.26
N PRO A 255 -8.99 -16.83 -6.52
CA PRO A 255 -9.47 -17.76 -5.50
C PRO A 255 -10.06 -17.02 -4.30
N LEU A 256 -10.91 -17.70 -3.53
CA LEU A 256 -11.42 -17.22 -2.24
C LEU A 256 -10.30 -16.77 -1.29
N THR A 257 -9.11 -17.37 -1.39
CA THR A 257 -7.95 -17.06 -0.56
C THR A 257 -7.26 -15.75 -0.94
N GLN A 258 -7.58 -15.17 -2.10
CA GLN A 258 -6.98 -13.91 -2.53
C GLN A 258 -7.45 -12.76 -1.64
N THR A 259 -6.50 -11.92 -1.27
CA THR A 259 -6.71 -10.60 -0.68
C THR A 259 -6.19 -9.54 -1.62
N PRO A 260 -6.68 -8.28 -1.52
CA PRO A 260 -6.03 -7.16 -2.17
C PRO A 260 -4.55 -7.08 -1.74
N VAL A 261 -3.66 -6.87 -2.70
CA VAL A 261 -2.21 -6.65 -2.49
C VAL A 261 -1.77 -5.29 -3.02
N LEU A 262 -2.58 -4.65 -3.87
CA LEU A 262 -2.41 -3.28 -4.33
C LEU A 262 -3.76 -2.56 -4.28
N THR A 263 -3.88 -1.54 -3.44
CA THR A 263 -5.05 -0.68 -3.38
C THR A 263 -4.68 0.77 -3.71
N VAL A 264 -5.56 1.43 -4.43
CA VAL A 264 -5.44 2.85 -4.79
C VAL A 264 -6.69 3.55 -4.29
N PHE A 265 -6.52 4.59 -3.47
CA PHE A 265 -7.61 5.45 -3.01
C PHE A 265 -7.39 6.85 -3.56
N SER A 266 -8.42 7.43 -4.17
CA SER A 266 -8.38 8.73 -4.83
C SER A 266 -9.55 9.59 -4.39
N GLY A 267 -9.30 10.74 -3.77
CA GLY A 267 -10.35 11.68 -3.38
C GLY A 267 -10.88 12.48 -4.56
N GLU A 268 -12.19 12.68 -4.60
CA GLU A 268 -12.87 13.47 -5.65
C GLU A 268 -12.51 14.96 -5.61
N ALA A 269 -12.19 15.48 -4.42
CA ALA A 269 -11.86 16.89 -4.19
C ALA A 269 -10.37 17.21 -4.41
N ASP A 270 -9.56 16.27 -4.92
CA ASP A 270 -8.13 16.47 -5.16
C ASP A 270 -7.85 17.37 -6.39
N THR A 271 -8.08 18.67 -6.20
CA THR A 271 -7.87 19.69 -7.24
C THR A 271 -6.41 19.83 -7.67
N ALA A 272 -5.45 19.50 -6.80
CA ALA A 272 -4.02 19.56 -7.13
C ALA A 272 -3.72 18.54 -8.25
N ARG A 273 -4.20 17.30 -8.10
CA ARG A 273 -4.09 16.26 -9.11
C ARG A 273 -4.90 16.55 -10.37
N GLN A 274 -6.12 17.08 -10.23
CA GLN A 274 -6.99 17.39 -11.37
C GLN A 274 -6.48 18.54 -12.24
N ARG A 275 -5.74 19.50 -11.66
CA ARG A 275 -5.34 20.73 -12.37
C ARG A 275 -3.84 20.78 -12.70
N LEU A 276 -2.96 20.46 -11.75
CA LEU A 276 -1.51 20.57 -11.98
C LEU A 276 -0.97 19.48 -12.89
N PHE A 277 -1.53 18.27 -12.78
CA PHE A 277 -1.10 17.11 -13.57
C PHE A 277 -1.34 17.32 -15.07
N PRO A 278 -2.56 17.70 -15.53
CA PRO A 278 -2.81 17.89 -16.96
C PRO A 278 -2.03 19.07 -17.56
N ILE A 279 -1.84 20.16 -16.81
CA ILE A 279 -1.21 21.39 -17.33
C ILE A 279 0.22 21.16 -17.81
N GLY A 280 1.11 20.56 -17.00
CA GLY A 280 2.48 20.34 -17.51
C GLY A 280 2.62 19.16 -18.46
N ARG A 281 1.67 18.23 -18.45
CA ARG A 281 1.60 17.18 -19.47
C ARG A 281 1.18 17.76 -20.82
N TRP A 282 0.35 18.81 -20.84
CA TRP A 282 0.01 19.54 -22.06
C TRP A 282 1.25 20.17 -22.71
N PHE A 283 2.11 20.87 -21.96
CA PHE A 283 3.34 21.45 -22.50
C PHE A 283 4.31 20.40 -23.06
N SER A 284 4.49 19.28 -22.36
CA SER A 284 5.32 18.17 -22.85
C SER A 284 4.69 17.39 -24.01
N SER A 285 3.37 17.50 -24.22
CA SER A 285 2.68 16.83 -25.32
C SER A 285 2.97 17.42 -26.70
N LEU A 286 3.43 18.67 -26.77
CA LEU A 286 3.74 19.36 -28.03
C LEU A 286 4.98 18.80 -28.76
N LEU A 287 5.83 18.07 -28.04
CA LEU A 287 7.11 17.54 -28.55
C LEU A 287 7.12 16.01 -28.68
N ARG A 288 5.95 15.37 -28.65
CA ARG A 288 5.82 13.90 -28.62
C ARG A 288 5.05 13.35 -29.84
N PRO A 289 5.14 12.03 -30.11
CA PRO A 289 4.33 11.38 -31.15
C PRO A 289 2.81 11.51 -30.94
N PRO A 290 1.99 11.40 -32.01
CA PRO A 290 0.54 11.42 -31.87
C PRO A 290 0.05 10.28 -30.97
N PHE A 291 -1.04 10.54 -30.23
CA PHE A 291 -1.75 9.47 -29.52
C PHE A 291 -2.47 8.56 -30.52
N ARG A 292 -2.50 7.26 -30.22
CA ARG A 292 -3.27 6.29 -31.00
C ARG A 292 -4.77 6.53 -30.90
N ASP A 293 -5.25 6.89 -29.71
CA ASP A 293 -6.66 7.08 -29.40
C ASP A 293 -6.84 8.03 -28.19
N GLN A 294 -8.09 8.41 -27.91
CA GLN A 294 -8.42 9.30 -26.79
C GLN A 294 -8.08 8.66 -25.43
N ARG A 295 -8.23 7.34 -25.31
CA ARG A 295 -7.92 6.62 -24.07
C ARG A 295 -6.44 6.73 -23.72
N GLN A 296 -5.53 6.52 -24.68
CA GLN A 296 -4.09 6.68 -24.48
C GLN A 296 -3.74 8.14 -24.12
N ARG A 297 -4.49 9.10 -24.68
CA ARG A 297 -4.37 10.51 -24.32
C ARG A 297 -4.73 10.76 -22.87
N ASP A 298 -5.87 10.25 -22.43
CA ASP A 298 -6.34 10.41 -21.06
C ASP A 298 -5.38 9.72 -20.08
N GLU A 299 -4.92 8.51 -20.39
CA GLU A 299 -3.94 7.78 -19.56
C GLU A 299 -2.62 8.56 -19.40
N TRP A 300 -2.20 9.31 -20.42
CA TRP A 300 -0.96 10.11 -20.37
C TRP A 300 -1.12 11.44 -19.61
N LEU A 301 -2.30 12.07 -19.72
CA LEU A 301 -2.57 13.39 -19.16
C LEU A 301 -3.06 13.31 -17.71
N LEU A 302 -3.87 12.30 -17.40
CA LEU A 302 -4.52 12.12 -16.12
C LEU A 302 -3.67 11.29 -15.16
N ALA A 303 -3.79 11.60 -13.87
CA ALA A 303 -3.22 10.78 -12.83
C ALA A 303 -4.02 9.48 -12.64
N LEU A 304 -3.38 8.44 -12.11
CA LEU A 304 -4.03 7.20 -11.72
C LEU A 304 -5.17 7.48 -10.75
N GLY A 305 -6.36 6.97 -11.06
CA GLY A 305 -7.61 7.21 -10.33
C GLY A 305 -8.47 8.34 -10.91
N GLU A 306 -7.92 9.24 -11.74
CA GLU A 306 -8.74 10.18 -12.52
C GLU A 306 -9.18 9.62 -13.88
N ALA A 307 -8.39 8.72 -14.47
CA ALA A 307 -8.80 8.01 -15.67
C ALA A 307 -9.98 7.07 -15.34
N GLU A 308 -11.19 7.42 -15.79
CA GLU A 308 -12.43 6.76 -15.35
C GLU A 308 -12.44 5.25 -15.63
N HIS A 309 -11.89 4.82 -16.76
CA HIS A 309 -11.82 3.40 -17.12
C HIS A 309 -10.91 2.57 -16.21
N GLN A 310 -10.05 3.21 -15.43
CA GLN A 310 -9.21 2.55 -14.42
C GLN A 310 -9.86 2.51 -13.03
N ARG A 311 -10.94 3.27 -12.81
CA ARG A 311 -11.72 3.22 -11.56
C ARG A 311 -12.48 1.91 -11.50
N THR A 312 -12.55 1.34 -10.32
CA THR A 312 -13.16 0.01 -10.09
C THR A 312 -14.12 -0.01 -8.92
N HIS A 313 -13.96 0.90 -7.96
CA HIS A 313 -14.73 0.92 -6.72
C HIS A 313 -15.06 2.36 -6.33
N THR A 314 -16.09 2.52 -5.51
CA THR A 314 -16.40 3.74 -4.77
C THR A 314 -16.14 3.52 -3.27
N LEU A 315 -15.77 4.60 -2.58
CA LEU A 315 -15.62 4.62 -1.13
C LEU A 315 -16.45 5.80 -0.58
N GLU A 316 -17.52 5.47 0.13
CA GLU A 316 -18.53 6.44 0.58
C GLU A 316 -18.70 6.39 2.10
N LEU A 317 -18.93 7.54 2.72
CA LEU A 317 -19.14 7.62 4.16
C LEU A 317 -20.48 6.97 4.51
N ASN A 318 -20.46 6.12 5.52
CA ASN A 318 -21.66 5.54 6.10
C ASN A 318 -21.59 5.63 7.62
N ALA A 319 -21.78 6.86 8.13
CA ALA A 319 -21.64 7.18 9.55
C ALA A 319 -22.72 6.53 10.43
N ASP A 320 -23.89 6.25 9.86
CA ASP A 320 -25.03 5.67 10.57
C ASP A 320 -24.99 4.15 10.65
N ALA A 321 -24.10 3.49 9.89
CA ALA A 321 -24.05 2.04 9.89
C ALA A 321 -23.32 1.50 11.11
N THR A 322 -23.95 0.51 11.75
CA THR A 322 -23.44 -0.16 12.92
C THR A 322 -22.10 -0.85 12.62
N PRO A 323 -21.10 -0.74 13.51
CA PRO A 323 -19.86 -1.51 13.39
C PRO A 323 -20.14 -3.00 13.26
N ILE A 324 -19.28 -3.73 12.55
CA ILE A 324 -19.43 -5.19 12.43
C ILE A 324 -19.18 -5.81 13.80
N GLU A 325 -20.18 -6.52 14.31
CA GLU A 325 -20.01 -7.39 15.46
C GLU A 325 -19.45 -8.73 14.99
N TRP A 326 -18.25 -9.05 15.48
CA TRP A 326 -17.58 -10.31 15.19
C TRP A 326 -17.78 -11.28 16.35
N ASP A 327 -18.10 -12.53 16.03
CA ASP A 327 -18.06 -13.61 17.01
C ASP A 327 -16.60 -14.12 17.09
N PRO A 328 -15.87 -13.91 18.20
CA PRO A 328 -14.48 -14.32 18.30
C PRO A 328 -14.28 -15.83 18.08
N GLN A 329 -15.28 -16.66 18.38
CA GLN A 329 -15.21 -18.11 18.19
C GLN A 329 -15.39 -18.52 16.74
N ARG A 330 -16.11 -17.71 15.95
CA ARG A 330 -16.43 -17.97 14.54
C ARG A 330 -15.73 -17.00 13.59
N TYR A 331 -14.79 -16.21 14.08
CA TYR A 331 -14.11 -15.17 13.31
C TYR A 331 -13.59 -15.67 11.96
N CYS A 332 -12.91 -16.83 11.92
CA CYS A 332 -12.44 -17.39 10.65
C CYS A 332 -13.56 -17.81 9.70
N GLU A 333 -14.66 -18.36 10.21
CA GLU A 333 -15.82 -18.71 9.39
C GLU A 333 -16.46 -17.47 8.76
N GLN A 334 -16.38 -16.33 9.44
CA GLN A 334 -16.93 -15.05 8.99
C GLN A 334 -15.99 -14.33 8.01
N VAL A 335 -14.69 -14.23 8.31
CA VAL A 335 -13.74 -13.41 7.55
C VAL A 335 -13.13 -14.13 6.32
N VAL A 336 -12.96 -15.45 6.36
CA VAL A 336 -12.39 -16.21 5.22
C VAL A 336 -13.22 -16.11 3.94
N PRO A 337 -14.56 -16.23 3.96
CA PRO A 337 -15.35 -16.11 2.74
C PRO A 337 -15.47 -14.66 2.22
N MET A 338 -15.09 -13.67 3.02
CA MET A 338 -15.25 -12.25 2.71
C MET A 338 -14.46 -11.85 1.46
N ASP A 339 -15.14 -11.14 0.55
CA ASP A 339 -14.53 -10.48 -0.60
C ASP A 339 -14.21 -9.03 -0.24
N PHE A 340 -12.93 -8.70 -0.08
CA PHE A 340 -12.52 -7.35 0.27
C PHE A 340 -12.68 -6.32 -0.86
N THR A 341 -13.00 -6.77 -2.08
CA THR A 341 -13.40 -5.87 -3.17
C THR A 341 -14.89 -5.53 -3.13
N ASN A 342 -15.67 -6.30 -2.37
CA ASN A 342 -17.06 -5.98 -2.07
C ASN A 342 -17.44 -6.51 -0.68
N PRO A 343 -16.98 -5.84 0.40
CA PRO A 343 -17.27 -6.23 1.78
C PRO A 343 -18.76 -6.40 2.08
N ARG A 344 -19.62 -5.63 1.40
CA ARG A 344 -21.08 -5.51 1.65
C ARG A 344 -21.42 -5.16 3.10
N THR A 345 -20.50 -4.48 3.76
CA THR A 345 -20.60 -4.11 5.17
C THR A 345 -19.83 -2.83 5.43
N ASN A 346 -20.13 -2.18 6.54
CA ASN A 346 -19.40 -1.01 6.99
C ASN A 346 -18.01 -1.41 7.49
N VAL A 347 -16.97 -0.76 6.98
CA VAL A 347 -15.59 -0.92 7.44
C VAL A 347 -15.12 0.45 7.93
N GLY A 348 -14.86 0.59 9.23
CA GLY A 348 -14.38 1.84 9.82
C GLY A 348 -15.21 3.10 9.53
N GLY A 349 -16.53 2.96 9.35
CA GLY A 349 -17.45 4.06 9.04
C GLY A 349 -17.63 4.35 7.54
N ALA A 350 -17.08 3.52 6.66
CA ALA A 350 -17.21 3.67 5.21
C ALA A 350 -17.70 2.39 4.51
N LEU A 351 -18.40 2.59 3.39
CA LEU A 351 -18.82 1.53 2.47
C LEU A 351 -17.90 1.51 1.26
N LEU A 352 -17.22 0.38 1.06
CA LEU A 352 -16.47 0.09 -0.15
C LEU A 352 -17.32 -0.79 -1.07
N ALA A 353 -17.58 -0.34 -2.30
CA ALA A 353 -18.42 -1.06 -3.25
C ALA A 353 -17.83 -1.00 -4.68
N PRO A 354 -18.09 -2.00 -5.54
CA PRO A 354 -17.72 -1.91 -6.95
C PRO A 354 -18.40 -0.73 -7.65
N ASP A 355 -17.67 -0.02 -8.52
CA ASP A 355 -18.22 1.05 -9.35
C ASP A 355 -19.22 0.43 -10.34
N PRO A 356 -20.50 0.86 -10.37
CA PRO A 356 -21.51 0.32 -11.28
C PRO A 356 -21.15 0.41 -12.77
N ARG A 357 -20.21 1.29 -13.13
CA ARG A 357 -19.74 1.49 -14.51
C ARG A 357 -18.59 0.56 -14.90
N ALA A 358 -18.02 -0.17 -13.95
CA ALA A 358 -16.91 -1.09 -14.17
C ALA A 358 -17.32 -2.52 -13.84
N PRO A 359 -16.86 -3.54 -14.60
CA PRO A 359 -17.11 -4.92 -14.22
C PRO A 359 -16.37 -5.24 -12.92
N HIS A 360 -17.11 -5.76 -11.94
CA HIS A 360 -16.55 -6.25 -10.68
C HIS A 360 -15.79 -7.56 -10.92
N ILE A 361 -14.58 -7.64 -10.38
CA ILE A 361 -13.78 -8.87 -10.37
C ILE A 361 -13.68 -9.33 -8.90
N PRO A 362 -14.44 -10.36 -8.50
CA PRO A 362 -14.43 -10.85 -7.14
C PRO A 362 -13.04 -11.27 -6.68
N TYR A 363 -12.72 -10.97 -5.43
CA TYR A 363 -11.43 -11.27 -4.79
C TYR A 363 -10.23 -10.68 -5.53
N SER A 364 -10.39 -9.61 -6.31
CA SER A 364 -9.29 -9.02 -7.07
C SER A 364 -8.10 -8.60 -6.16
N PRO A 365 -6.85 -8.86 -6.58
CA PRO A 365 -5.64 -8.40 -5.89
C PRO A 365 -5.45 -6.88 -6.03
N VAL A 366 -6.20 -6.26 -6.95
CA VAL A 366 -6.13 -4.84 -7.28
C VAL A 366 -7.47 -4.19 -7.03
N LEU A 367 -7.43 -3.03 -6.39
CA LEU A 367 -8.58 -2.15 -6.20
C LEU A 367 -8.17 -0.70 -6.45
N VAL A 368 -8.94 0.00 -7.27
CA VAL A 368 -8.82 1.44 -7.52
C VAL A 368 -10.15 2.09 -7.14
N ALA A 369 -10.20 2.61 -5.92
CA ALA A 369 -11.36 3.24 -5.31
C ALA A 369 -11.33 4.76 -5.46
N TYR A 370 -12.46 5.32 -5.89
CA TYR A 370 -12.71 6.76 -5.90
C TYR A 370 -13.55 7.12 -4.66
N SER A 371 -13.08 8.08 -3.88
CA SER A 371 -13.58 8.39 -2.54
C SER A 371 -14.28 9.74 -2.53
N GLY A 372 -15.41 9.81 -1.83
CA GLY A 372 -16.07 11.07 -1.52
C GLY A 372 -15.20 11.98 -0.64
N GLN A 373 -15.44 13.29 -0.72
CA GLN A 373 -14.69 14.32 0.00
C GLN A 373 -14.78 14.23 1.53
N GLU A 374 -15.82 13.57 2.06
CA GLU A 374 -16.02 13.35 3.50
C GLU A 374 -15.08 12.27 4.09
N ILE A 375 -14.48 11.46 3.22
CA ILE A 375 -13.50 10.44 3.62
C ILE A 375 -12.09 10.93 3.31
N ILE A 376 -11.84 11.35 2.06
CA ILE A 376 -10.54 11.90 1.66
C ILE A 376 -10.76 13.34 1.21
N GLY A 377 -10.62 14.27 2.15
CA GLY A 377 -10.72 15.70 1.89
C GLY A 377 -9.54 16.22 1.08
N ALA A 378 -9.80 16.62 -0.15
CA ALA A 378 -8.81 17.20 -1.05
C ALA A 378 -7.53 16.34 -1.20
N HIS A 379 -6.39 16.99 -1.48
CA HIS A 379 -5.13 16.27 -1.72
C HIS A 379 -4.52 15.67 -0.43
N SER A 380 -4.64 16.38 0.70
CA SER A 380 -3.92 16.08 1.95
C SER A 380 -4.81 15.51 3.07
N GLY A 381 -6.10 15.26 2.81
CA GLY A 381 -7.05 14.66 3.76
C GLY A 381 -6.79 13.19 4.10
N ILE A 382 -5.61 12.66 3.78
CA ILE A 382 -5.21 11.29 4.07
C ILE A 382 -5.12 10.97 5.57
N TRP A 383 -5.12 12.00 6.42
CA TRP A 383 -5.07 11.89 7.87
C TRP A 383 -6.43 12.12 8.54
N GLU A 384 -7.48 12.33 7.73
CA GLU A 384 -8.83 12.50 8.26
C GLU A 384 -9.26 11.27 9.06
N PRO A 385 -9.95 11.44 10.19
CA PRO A 385 -10.36 10.32 11.03
C PRO A 385 -11.19 9.28 10.28
N SER A 386 -12.08 9.70 9.37
CA SER A 386 -12.91 8.82 8.55
C SER A 386 -12.05 7.86 7.71
N PHE A 387 -11.11 8.38 6.92
CA PHE A 387 -10.22 7.53 6.13
C PHE A 387 -9.26 6.70 6.97
N ARG A 388 -8.71 7.26 8.06
CA ARG A 388 -7.80 6.52 8.94
C ARG A 388 -8.51 5.34 9.61
N ASN A 389 -9.73 5.54 10.09
CA ASN A 389 -10.52 4.47 10.70
C ASN A 389 -10.86 3.37 9.67
N PHE A 390 -11.32 3.76 8.48
CA PHE A 390 -11.53 2.82 7.37
C PHE A 390 -10.25 2.01 7.07
N LEU A 391 -9.10 2.66 6.91
CA LEU A 391 -7.85 1.97 6.58
C LEU A 391 -7.40 1.01 7.69
N VAL A 392 -7.48 1.40 8.95
CA VAL A 392 -7.09 0.53 10.08
C VAL A 392 -7.96 -0.72 10.09
N ASP A 393 -9.28 -0.59 9.98
CA ASP A 393 -10.20 -1.73 9.98
C ASP A 393 -10.04 -2.58 8.72
N TYR A 394 -9.92 -1.96 7.55
CA TYR A 394 -9.78 -2.65 6.27
C TYR A 394 -8.51 -3.50 6.22
N VAL A 395 -7.38 -2.94 6.67
CA VAL A 395 -6.11 -3.69 6.78
C VAL A 395 -6.21 -4.79 7.83
N ALA A 396 -6.81 -4.51 9.00
CA ALA A 396 -6.97 -5.50 10.06
C ALA A 396 -7.79 -6.71 9.60
N LEU A 397 -8.85 -6.50 8.80
CA LEU A 397 -9.65 -7.59 8.25
C LEU A 397 -8.89 -8.41 7.21
N ILE A 398 -8.12 -7.77 6.33
CA ILE A 398 -7.25 -8.45 5.36
C ILE A 398 -6.25 -9.35 6.09
N GLU A 399 -5.58 -8.81 7.12
CA GLU A 399 -4.63 -9.57 7.94
C GLU A 399 -5.31 -10.69 8.72
N GLY A 400 -6.50 -10.44 9.27
CA GLY A 400 -7.32 -11.45 9.93
C GLY A 400 -7.64 -12.64 9.03
N LYS A 401 -8.03 -12.39 7.77
CA LYS A 401 -8.22 -13.45 6.77
C LYS A 401 -6.95 -14.24 6.52
N ARG A 402 -5.81 -13.57 6.35
CA ARG A 402 -4.51 -14.23 6.15
C ARG A 402 -4.11 -15.11 7.34
N LEU A 403 -4.29 -14.62 8.56
CA LEU A 403 -4.02 -15.39 9.77
C LEU A 403 -4.91 -16.62 9.88
N CYS A 404 -6.21 -16.48 9.57
CA CYS A 404 -7.13 -17.62 9.52
C CYS A 404 -6.72 -18.66 8.47
N LEU A 405 -6.37 -18.23 7.25
CA LEU A 405 -5.90 -19.13 6.20
C LEU A 405 -4.61 -19.85 6.60
N ARG A 406 -3.69 -19.16 7.26
CA ARG A 406 -2.46 -19.76 7.82
C ARG A 406 -2.79 -20.80 8.88
N ALA A 407 -3.66 -20.48 9.84
CA ALA A 407 -4.05 -21.39 10.92
C ALA A 407 -4.71 -22.67 10.37
N ILE A 408 -5.58 -22.53 9.36
CA ILE A 408 -6.20 -23.65 8.64
C ILE A 408 -5.13 -24.53 7.96
N ALA A 409 -4.17 -23.91 7.27
CA ALA A 409 -3.09 -24.64 6.60
C ALA A 409 -2.20 -25.41 7.60
N ILE A 410 -1.85 -24.81 8.74
CA ILE A 410 -1.06 -25.46 9.79
C ILE A 410 -1.83 -26.66 10.37
N ARG A 411 -3.11 -26.49 10.73
CA ARG A 411 -3.95 -27.58 11.27
C ARG A 411 -4.04 -28.77 10.29
N ALA A 412 -4.21 -28.48 9.00
CA ALA A 412 -4.27 -29.52 7.97
C ALA A 412 -2.94 -30.30 7.81
N LEU A 413 -1.79 -29.66 8.04
CA LEU A 413 -0.49 -30.33 8.04
C LEU A 413 -0.32 -31.23 9.26
N THR A 414 -0.69 -30.76 10.45
CA THR A 414 -0.59 -31.53 11.70
C THR A 414 -1.46 -32.79 11.66
N GLN A 415 -2.67 -32.70 11.09
CA GLN A 415 -3.58 -33.85 10.96
C GLN A 415 -3.10 -34.91 9.94
N ARG A 416 -2.17 -34.56 9.03
CA ARG A 416 -1.61 -35.50 8.03
C ARG A 416 -0.38 -36.26 8.54
N LEU A 417 0.20 -35.87 9.68
CA LEU A 417 1.29 -36.60 10.29
C LEU A 417 0.70 -37.74 11.14
N PRO A 418 0.94 -39.03 10.82
CA PRO A 418 0.51 -40.12 11.69
C PRO A 418 1.19 -39.95 13.05
N ASN A 419 0.42 -40.10 14.13
CA ASN A 419 0.95 -40.15 15.50
C ASN A 419 2.12 -41.14 15.52
N ARG A 420 3.34 -40.61 15.67
CA ARG A 420 4.55 -41.42 15.84
C ARG A 420 4.75 -41.77 17.30
#